data_AF-A0A7J3TB09-F1
#
_entry.id   AF-A0A7J3TB09-F1
#
_cell.length_a   1.000
_cell.length_b   1.000
_cell.length_c   1.000
_cell.angle_alpha   90.00
_cell.angle_beta   90.00
_cell.angle_gamma   90.00
#
_symmetry.space_group_name_H-M   'P 1'
#
loop_
_entity.id
_entity.type
_entity.pdbx_description
1 polymer ?
#
loop_
_entity_poly.entity_id
_entity_poly.type
_entity_poly.pdbx_seq_one_letter_code
_entity_poly.pdbx_strand_id
1 'polypeptide(L)'
;MARHFISRKESKNLAQLCERINIDAGSWDRVEIDEHRDEKLYFVNSKPYVYIKGDTIIPTLFLLNDMKPENFSITVDDGAVPHVMNGASVFAQGIVSMDMNILKDSMVFIRDLKNRYIAVGI
;
A
#
# COMPACT_ATOMS: atom_id res chain seq x y z
N MET A 1 13.71 19.13 6.63
CA MET A 1 14.26 17.78 6.89
C MET A 1 14.78 17.24 5.58
N ALA A 2 15.93 16.56 5.60
CA ALA A 2 16.59 16.11 4.37
C ALA A 2 16.34 14.61 4.20
N ARG A 3 15.73 14.24 3.07
CA ARG A 3 15.72 12.86 2.59
C ARG A 3 17.16 12.41 2.40
N HIS A 4 17.45 11.16 2.73
CA HIS A 4 18.74 10.56 2.47
C HIS A 4 18.59 9.17 1.86
N PHE A 5 19.57 8.76 1.06
CA PHE A 5 19.58 7.43 0.46
C PHE A 5 19.91 6.38 1.51
N ILE A 6 19.24 5.23 1.42
CA ILE A 6 19.51 4.06 2.27
C ILE A 6 20.43 3.07 1.56
N SER A 7 21.09 2.23 2.34
CA SER A 7 21.96 1.18 1.80
C SER A 7 21.18 0.09 1.07
N ARG A 8 21.87 -0.69 0.23
CA ARG A 8 21.28 -1.86 -0.46
C ARG A 8 20.71 -2.90 0.51
N LYS A 9 21.34 -3.06 1.69
CA LYS A 9 20.87 -3.96 2.75
C LYS A 9 19.53 -3.47 3.33
N GLU A 10 19.41 -2.18 3.59
CA GLU A 10 18.16 -1.59 4.09
C GLU A 10 17.05 -1.63 3.04
N SER A 11 17.35 -1.37 1.77
CA SER A 11 16.40 -1.55 0.67
C SER A 11 15.87 -2.99 0.61
N LYS A 12 16.75 -3.99 0.75
CA LYS A 12 16.35 -5.40 0.82
C LYS A 12 15.45 -5.69 2.03
N ASN A 13 15.77 -5.12 3.20
CA ASN A 13 14.93 -5.27 4.39
C ASN A 13 13.55 -4.62 4.17
N LEU A 14 13.49 -3.48 3.49
CA LEU A 14 12.22 -2.83 3.16
C LEU A 14 11.36 -3.69 2.22
N ALA A 15 11.96 -4.31 1.21
CA ALA A 15 11.25 -5.25 0.35
C ALA A 15 10.67 -6.43 1.15
N GLN A 16 11.43 -7.00 2.08
CA GLN A 16 10.96 -8.06 3.00
C GLN A 16 9.84 -7.57 3.94
N LEU A 17 9.86 -6.30 4.34
CA LEU A 17 8.76 -5.72 5.12
C LEU A 17 7.46 -5.63 4.29
N CYS A 18 7.55 -5.40 2.98
CA CYS A 18 6.38 -5.39 2.10
C CYS A 18 5.74 -6.77 1.97
N GLU A 19 6.52 -7.85 2.05
CA GLU A 19 5.97 -9.22 2.07
C GLU A 19 5.04 -9.44 3.27
N ARG A 20 5.27 -8.77 4.41
CA ARG A 20 4.39 -8.85 5.61
C ARG A 20 3.00 -8.29 5.38
N ILE A 21 2.84 -7.44 4.37
CA ILE A 21 1.55 -6.89 3.93
C ILE A 21 1.13 -7.46 2.57
N ASN A 22 1.65 -8.63 2.19
CA ASN A 22 1.29 -9.34 0.96
C ASN A 22 1.63 -8.60 -0.34
N ILE A 23 2.66 -7.76 -0.34
CA ILE A 23 3.19 -7.10 -1.53
C ILE A 23 4.56 -7.67 -1.85
N ASP A 24 4.67 -8.34 -2.99
CA ASP A 24 5.97 -8.66 -3.58
C ASP A 24 6.56 -7.38 -4.18
N ALA A 25 7.48 -6.76 -3.45
CA ALA A 25 8.14 -5.52 -3.82
C ALA A 25 9.28 -5.70 -4.84
N GLY A 26 9.72 -6.94 -5.12
CA GLY A 26 10.92 -7.20 -5.92
C GLY A 26 12.17 -6.54 -5.34
N SER A 27 12.98 -5.93 -6.21
CA SER A 27 14.19 -5.20 -5.81
C SER A 27 14.10 -3.71 -6.15
N TRP A 28 14.40 -2.85 -5.18
CA TRP A 28 14.44 -1.40 -5.38
C TRP A 28 15.86 -0.85 -5.29
N ASP A 29 16.21 -0.07 -6.31
CA ASP A 29 17.41 0.74 -6.35
C ASP A 29 17.07 2.20 -6.05
N ARG A 30 18.06 2.97 -5.56
CA ARG A 30 17.91 4.41 -5.26
C ARG A 30 16.73 4.73 -4.34
N VAL A 31 16.68 4.03 -3.21
CA VAL A 31 15.66 4.26 -2.18
C VAL A 31 16.11 5.39 -1.25
N GLU A 32 15.22 6.35 -1.03
CA GLU A 32 15.38 7.43 -0.06
C GLU A 32 14.46 7.21 1.13
N ILE A 33 14.82 7.72 2.29
CA ILE A 33 13.97 7.74 3.48
C ILE A 33 13.85 9.16 4.04
N ASP A 34 12.64 9.51 4.46
CA ASP A 34 12.35 10.62 5.35
C ASP A 34 11.87 10.03 6.69
N GLU A 35 12.58 10.32 7.78
CA GLU A 35 12.33 9.72 9.10
C GLU A 35 12.12 10.82 10.15
N HIS A 36 11.03 10.69 10.90
CA HIS A 36 10.70 11.58 12.00
C HIS A 36 10.03 10.81 13.14
N ARG A 37 10.69 10.75 14.31
CA ARG A 37 10.19 10.04 15.50
C ARG A 37 9.90 8.56 15.18
N ASP A 38 8.65 8.14 15.26
CA ASP A 38 8.15 6.80 14.96
C ASP A 38 7.61 6.66 13.54
N GLU A 39 7.76 7.69 12.70
CA GLU A 39 7.27 7.74 11.33
C GLU A 39 8.42 7.66 10.31
N LYS A 40 8.26 6.80 9.30
CA LYS A 40 9.19 6.65 8.17
C LYS A 40 8.43 6.67 6.87
N LEU A 41 8.89 7.44 5.90
CA LEU A 41 8.39 7.42 4.54
C LEU A 41 9.52 7.06 3.58
N TYR A 42 9.38 5.92 2.92
CA TYR A 42 10.33 5.44 1.93
C TYR A 42 9.91 5.87 0.53
N PHE A 43 10.88 6.37 -0.22
CA PHE A 43 10.71 6.80 -1.60
C PHE A 43 11.54 5.90 -2.52
N VAL A 44 10.92 5.38 -3.57
CA VAL A 44 11.59 4.63 -4.63
C VAL A 44 11.47 5.44 -5.90
N ASN A 45 12.60 5.78 -6.53
CA ASN A 45 12.62 6.70 -7.68
C ASN A 45 11.83 8.00 -7.42
N SER A 46 12.02 8.60 -6.24
CA SER A 46 11.33 9.81 -5.77
C SER A 46 9.81 9.69 -5.55
N LYS A 47 9.20 8.52 -5.76
CA LYS A 47 7.78 8.26 -5.45
C LYS A 47 7.65 7.68 -4.03
N PRO A 48 6.73 8.19 -3.17
CA PRO A 48 6.53 7.64 -1.84
C PRO A 48 5.86 6.27 -1.95
N TYR A 49 6.48 5.20 -1.47
CA TYR A 49 6.00 3.82 -1.64
C TYR A 49 5.49 3.20 -0.35
N VAL A 50 6.20 3.40 0.76
CA VAL A 50 5.89 2.75 2.03
C VAL A 50 5.94 3.78 3.13
N TYR A 51 4.85 3.90 3.87
CA TYR A 51 4.79 4.65 5.11
C TYR A 51 4.79 3.67 6.28
N ILE A 52 5.60 3.93 7.30
CA ILE A 52 5.64 3.13 8.53
C ILE A 52 5.38 4.07 9.69
N LYS A 53 4.47 3.69 10.58
CA LYS A 53 4.20 4.38 11.85
C LYS A 53 4.14 3.37 12.98
N GLY A 54 5.11 3.40 13.89
CA GLY A 54 5.29 2.35 14.88
C GLY A 54 5.45 0.99 14.20
N ASP A 55 4.54 0.06 14.49
CA ASP A 55 4.54 -1.30 13.90
C ASP A 55 3.66 -1.43 12.64
N THR A 56 2.93 -0.38 12.26
CA THR A 56 2.02 -0.41 11.10
C THR A 56 2.77 -0.04 9.82
N ILE A 57 2.71 -0.92 8.82
CA ILE A 57 3.28 -0.73 7.49
C ILE A 57 2.12 -0.45 6.54
N ILE A 58 2.11 0.72 5.90
CA ILE A 58 1.05 1.15 4.98
C ILE A 58 1.68 1.36 3.60
N PRO A 59 1.27 0.58 2.58
CA PRO A 59 1.66 0.85 1.21
C PRO A 59 0.91 2.08 0.70
N THR A 60 1.60 2.95 -0.03
CA THR A 60 0.93 4.08 -0.67
C THR A 60 0.19 3.62 -1.94
N LEU A 61 -0.72 4.46 -2.43
CA LEU A 61 -1.35 4.24 -3.72
C LEU A 61 -0.35 4.27 -4.90
N PHE A 62 0.82 4.92 -4.75
CA PHE A 62 1.86 4.86 -5.76
C PHE A 62 2.44 3.45 -5.87
N LEU A 63 2.79 2.83 -4.74
CA LEU A 63 3.27 1.46 -4.72
C LEU A 63 2.23 0.49 -5.28
N LEU A 64 0.98 0.58 -4.80
CA LEU A 64 -0.10 -0.32 -5.24
C LEU A 64 -0.40 -0.19 -6.73
N ASN A 65 -0.37 1.03 -7.29
CA ASN A 65 -0.63 1.21 -8.71
C ASN A 65 0.56 0.88 -9.60
N ASP A 66 1.79 0.93 -9.11
CA ASP A 66 2.97 0.48 -9.86
C ASP A 66 3.12 -1.05 -9.81
N MET A 67 2.80 -1.71 -8.68
CA MET A 67 2.97 -3.16 -8.50
C MET A 67 1.74 -4.00 -8.82
N LYS A 68 0.53 -3.44 -8.71
CA LYS A 68 -0.75 -4.11 -8.95
C LYS A 68 -0.91 -5.47 -8.23
N PRO A 69 -0.82 -5.52 -6.88
CA PRO A 69 -0.89 -6.78 -6.14
C PRO A 69 -2.31 -7.38 -6.17
N GLU A 70 -2.49 -8.58 -6.73
CA GLU A 70 -3.82 -9.21 -6.77
C GLU A 70 -4.28 -9.74 -5.40
N ASN A 71 -3.36 -10.22 -4.57
CA ASN A 71 -3.67 -10.74 -3.24
C ASN A 71 -4.17 -9.62 -2.31
N PHE A 72 -5.11 -9.95 -1.42
CA PHE A 72 -5.74 -9.03 -0.47
C PHE A 72 -6.42 -7.81 -1.12
N SER A 73 -6.75 -7.91 -2.41
CA SER A 73 -7.47 -6.85 -3.12
C SER A 73 -8.99 -7.00 -3.03
N ILE A 74 -9.68 -5.85 -2.99
CA ILE A 74 -11.12 -5.71 -3.06
C ILE A 74 -11.45 -4.80 -4.24
N THR A 75 -12.31 -5.25 -5.14
CA THR A 75 -12.84 -4.45 -6.24
C THR A 75 -14.20 -3.89 -5.86
N VAL A 76 -14.37 -2.57 -5.96
CA VAL A 76 -15.63 -1.88 -5.66
C VAL A 76 -16.32 -1.37 -6.93
N ASP A 77 -17.64 -1.22 -6.88
CA ASP A 77 -18.42 -0.64 -7.97
C ASP A 77 -18.20 0.89 -8.12
N ASP A 78 -18.60 1.43 -9.27
CA ASP A 78 -18.47 2.86 -9.58
C ASP A 78 -19.25 3.78 -8.63
N GLY A 79 -20.31 3.28 -7.99
CA GLY A 79 -21.09 4.02 -7.00
C GLY A 79 -20.33 4.20 -5.68
N ALA A 80 -19.52 3.21 -5.28
CA ALA A 80 -18.70 3.27 -4.08
C ALA A 80 -17.45 4.15 -4.24
N VAL A 81 -16.85 4.21 -5.45
CA VAL A 81 -15.60 4.93 -5.74
C VAL A 81 -15.53 6.35 -5.15
N PRO A 82 -16.48 7.27 -5.39
CA PRO A 82 -16.39 8.64 -4.87
C PRO A 82 -16.42 8.69 -3.35
N HIS A 83 -17.14 7.77 -2.70
CA HIS A 83 -17.20 7.72 -1.23
C HIS A 83 -15.88 7.20 -0.65
N VAL A 84 -15.32 6.14 -1.24
CA VAL A 84 -14.02 5.58 -0.84
C VAL A 84 -12.89 6.60 -0.99
N MET A 85 -12.86 7.33 -2.12
CA MET A 85 -11.86 8.38 -2.35
C MET A 85 -11.96 9.54 -1.34
N ASN A 86 -13.14 9.75 -0.75
CA ASN A 86 -13.36 10.73 0.31
C ASN A 86 -13.11 10.17 1.73
N GLY A 87 -12.59 8.94 1.83
CA GLY A 87 -12.24 8.31 3.11
C GLY A 87 -13.40 7.62 3.83
N ALA A 88 -14.53 7.38 3.15
CA ALA A 88 -15.61 6.59 3.72
C ALA A 88 -15.23 5.11 3.82
N SER A 89 -15.83 4.41 4.79
CA SER A 89 -15.73 2.95 4.88
C SER A 89 -16.39 2.25 3.69
N VAL A 90 -15.81 1.12 3.27
CA VAL A 90 -16.41 0.23 2.27
C VAL A 90 -17.43 -0.67 2.95
N PHE A 91 -18.65 -0.71 2.43
CA PHE A 91 -19.69 -1.65 2.87
C PHE A 91 -19.86 -2.78 1.85
N ALA A 92 -20.27 -3.95 2.31
CA ALA A 92 -20.39 -5.17 1.50
C ALA A 92 -21.21 -4.97 0.21
N GLN A 93 -22.25 -4.13 0.22
CA GLN A 93 -23.08 -3.82 -0.95
C GLN A 93 -22.26 -3.25 -2.13
N GLY A 94 -21.20 -2.51 -1.85
CA GLY A 94 -20.35 -1.88 -2.88
C GLY A 94 -19.19 -2.76 -3.36
N ILE A 95 -19.03 -3.98 -2.82
CA ILE A 95 -17.95 -4.90 -3.17
C ILE A 95 -18.43 -5.78 -4.34
N VAL A 96 -17.71 -5.70 -5.46
CA VAL A 96 -17.95 -6.52 -6.67
C VAL A 96 -17.21 -7.85 -6.58
N SER A 97 -15.97 -7.82 -6.09
CA SER A 97 -15.17 -9.02 -5.86
C SER A 97 -14.11 -8.76 -4.79
N MET A 98 -13.64 -9.83 -4.15
CA MET A 98 -12.57 -9.77 -3.15
C MET A 98 -11.74 -11.05 -3.16
N ASP A 99 -10.49 -10.96 -2.72
CA ASP A 99 -9.68 -12.14 -2.40
C ASP A 99 -10.31 -12.90 -1.23
N MET A 100 -10.54 -14.21 -1.41
CA MET A 100 -11.16 -15.09 -0.43
C MET A 100 -10.25 -15.42 0.75
N ASN A 101 -8.95 -15.08 0.68
CA ASN A 101 -8.01 -15.24 1.78
C ASN A 101 -8.07 -14.08 2.80
N ILE A 102 -8.85 -13.03 2.52
CA ILE A 102 -9.02 -11.90 3.43
C ILE A 102 -9.75 -12.37 4.69
N LEU A 103 -9.09 -12.21 5.83
CA LEU A 103 -9.65 -12.45 7.16
C LEU A 103 -9.89 -11.12 7.88
N LYS A 104 -10.66 -11.17 8.96
CA LYS A 104 -10.80 -10.03 9.87
C LYS A 104 -9.43 -9.48 10.27
N ASP A 105 -9.31 -8.15 10.32
CA ASP A 105 -8.09 -7.41 10.69
C ASP A 105 -6.94 -7.54 9.66
N SER A 106 -7.22 -8.07 8.46
CA SER A 106 -6.26 -8.06 7.35
C SER A 106 -6.21 -6.69 6.70
N MET A 107 -5.00 -6.21 6.38
CA MET A 107 -4.86 -5.07 5.49
C MET A 107 -5.35 -5.45 4.08
N VAL A 108 -6.19 -4.60 3.50
CA VAL A 108 -6.78 -4.80 2.16
C VAL A 108 -6.53 -3.62 1.23
N PHE A 109 -6.48 -3.91 -0.06
CA PHE A 109 -6.20 -2.95 -1.12
C PHE A 109 -7.45 -2.74 -1.96
N ILE A 110 -8.00 -1.53 -1.94
CA ILE A 110 -9.28 -1.25 -2.60
C ILE A 110 -9.01 -0.67 -3.99
N ARG A 111 -9.62 -1.26 -5.01
CA ARG A 111 -9.50 -0.85 -6.42
C ARG A 111 -10.85 -0.67 -7.09
N ASP A 112 -10.87 0.17 -8.13
CA ASP A 112 -12.03 0.33 -9.01
C ASP A 112 -12.11 -0.79 -10.07
N LEU A 113 -13.20 -0.82 -10.84
CA LEU A 113 -13.40 -1.78 -11.95
C LEU A 113 -12.34 -1.69 -13.06
N LYS A 114 -11.52 -0.63 -13.08
CA LYS A 114 -10.40 -0.43 -14.01
C LYS A 114 -9.06 -0.86 -13.39
N ASN A 115 -9.11 -1.60 -12.28
CA ASN A 115 -7.96 -2.07 -11.51
C ASN A 115 -7.04 -0.95 -11.02
N ARG A 116 -7.54 0.28 -10.82
CA ARG A 116 -6.79 1.36 -10.18
C ARG A 116 -7.03 1.31 -8.68
N TYR A 117 -5.95 1.22 -7.90
CA TYR A 117 -6.03 1.26 -6.45
C TYR A 117 -6.33 2.68 -5.98
N ILE A 118 -7.34 2.81 -5.13
CA ILE A 118 -7.90 4.08 -4.66
C ILE A 118 -7.86 4.23 -3.14
N ALA A 119 -7.70 3.14 -2.39
CA ALA A 119 -7.59 3.18 -0.93
C ALA A 119 -6.88 1.95 -0.36
N VAL A 120 -6.49 2.06 0.90
CA VAL A 120 -6.01 0.97 1.76
C VAL A 120 -6.91 0.94 3.00
N GLY A 121 -7.32 -0.25 3.44
CA GLY A 121 -8.18 -0.45 4.60
C GLY A 121 -7.74 -1.62 5.47
N ILE A 122 -8.40 -1.79 6.62
CA ILE A 122 -8.30 -2.92 7.55
C ILE A 122 -9.73 -3.32 7.94
#